data_AF-A0A9D8TXB7-F1
#
_entry.id   AF-A0A9D8TXB7-F1
#
_cell.length_a   1.000
_cell.length_b   1.000
_cell.length_c   1.000
_cell.angle_alpha   90.00
_cell.angle_beta   90.00
_cell.angle_gamma   90.00
#
_symmetry.space_group_name_H-M   'P 1'
#
loop_
_entity.id
_entity.type
_entity.pdbx_description
1 polymer ?
#
loop_
_entity_poly.entity_id
_entity_poly.type
_entity_poly.pdbx_seq_one_letter_code
_entity_poly.pdbx_strand_id
1 'polypeptide(L)'
;MGESEKLPWKVEALEKLKQWNDAYFEKKEADPLGNIIALKVGLDLSNASPNGKSRLLSYVKVSLPQLFPNPTLLTAAKRDFLQILAQRRAEMKQSGYGQISLAVGVARWNGSSRQMPILIYPLEVEEAEDDPLKDTMKLGRRPMINPSFLSAMRSDFGIEFDFSSLEQNLDLGRDQFISQVSKEVGEMVYGFSAESRFIVGCFINPAVIIRDRASRLLESVEAGKCEVKILRDFLEGKEVLQRTVD
;
A
#
# COMPACT_ATOMS: atom_id res chain seq x y z
N MET A 1 19.58 20.20 -34.29
CA MET A 1 20.67 20.23 -33.28
C MET A 1 20.26 21.22 -32.21
N GLY A 2 19.78 20.74 -31.07
CA GLY A 2 19.51 21.56 -29.89
C GLY A 2 20.08 20.80 -28.72
N GLU A 3 21.18 21.30 -28.16
CA GLU A 3 21.96 20.64 -27.12
C GLU A 3 21.10 20.35 -25.90
N SER A 4 21.19 19.10 -25.43
CA SER A 4 20.67 18.68 -24.15
C SER A 4 21.46 19.42 -23.07
N GLU A 5 20.92 20.52 -22.57
CA GLU A 5 21.42 21.16 -21.36
C GLU A 5 21.05 20.23 -20.17
N LYS A 6 21.89 19.21 -19.96
CA LYS A 6 21.85 18.33 -18.79
C LYS A 6 22.21 19.18 -17.58
N LEU A 7 21.19 19.81 -16.99
CA LEU A 7 21.31 20.60 -15.78
C LEU A 7 21.97 19.77 -14.66
N PRO A 8 23.18 20.12 -14.19
CA PRO A 8 23.99 19.30 -13.27
C PRO A 8 23.27 18.95 -11.96
N TRP A 9 22.41 19.85 -11.47
CA TRP A 9 21.64 19.64 -10.25
C TRP A 9 20.59 18.53 -10.38
N LYS A 10 20.12 18.19 -11.59
CA LYS A 10 19.23 17.03 -11.80
C LYS A 10 19.98 15.75 -11.46
N VAL A 11 21.18 15.56 -11.99
CA VAL A 11 21.99 14.35 -11.74
C VAL A 11 22.32 14.23 -10.25
N GLU A 12 22.71 15.33 -9.62
CA GLU A 12 23.04 15.36 -8.19
C GLU A 12 21.83 15.09 -7.29
N ALA A 13 20.65 15.61 -7.62
CA ALA A 13 19.41 15.34 -6.89
C ALA A 13 18.96 13.88 -7.04
N LEU A 14 19.08 13.31 -8.26
CA LEU A 14 18.80 11.91 -8.52
C LEU A 14 19.76 11.00 -7.73
N GLU A 15 21.05 11.32 -7.69
CA GLU A 15 22.04 10.58 -6.91
C GLU A 15 21.80 10.68 -5.40
N LYS A 16 21.46 11.86 -4.87
CA LYS A 16 21.11 12.01 -3.45
C LYS A 16 19.85 11.23 -3.07
N LEU A 17 18.84 11.19 -3.94
CA LEU A 17 17.65 10.38 -3.75
C LEU A 17 17.98 8.87 -3.76
N LYS A 18 18.84 8.42 -4.69
CA LYS A 18 19.34 7.04 -4.73
C LYS A 18 20.14 6.69 -3.47
N GLN A 19 21.06 7.55 -3.03
CA GLN A 19 21.87 7.34 -1.83
C GLN A 19 21.06 7.35 -0.54
N TRP A 20 20.11 8.29 -0.38
CA TRP A 20 19.19 8.30 0.75
C TRP A 20 18.32 7.05 0.79
N ASN A 21 17.85 6.61 -0.38
CA ASN A 21 17.12 5.36 -0.55
C ASN A 21 17.97 4.16 -0.12
N ASP A 22 19.18 4.02 -0.64
CA ASP A 22 20.06 2.89 -0.34
C ASP A 22 20.46 2.85 1.14
N ALA A 23 20.78 4.01 1.74
CA ALA A 23 21.15 4.12 3.14
C ALA A 23 19.99 3.85 4.12
N TYR A 24 18.75 4.18 3.74
CA TYR A 24 17.57 3.87 4.56
C TYR A 24 17.26 2.36 4.53
N PHE A 25 17.49 1.69 3.40
CA PHE A 25 17.14 0.28 3.20
C PHE A 25 18.28 -0.72 3.40
N GLU A 26 19.53 -0.27 3.58
CA GLU A 26 20.63 -1.11 4.08
C GLU A 26 20.32 -1.68 5.48
N LYS A 27 19.50 -0.96 6.26
CA LYS A 27 18.89 -1.44 7.51
C LYS A 27 17.57 -2.15 7.22
N LYS A 28 17.62 -3.30 6.54
CA LYS A 28 16.46 -4.16 6.25
C LYS A 28 15.78 -4.65 7.54
N GLU A 29 14.82 -3.89 8.07
CA GLU A 29 13.73 -4.50 8.82
C GLU A 29 12.73 -5.11 7.83
N ALA A 30 12.15 -6.26 8.16
CA ALA A 30 11.25 -6.97 7.25
C ALA A 30 10.00 -6.10 6.95
N ASP A 31 9.76 -5.82 5.67
CA ASP A 31 8.66 -4.96 5.21
C ASP A 31 7.39 -5.78 4.94
N PRO A 32 6.26 -5.50 5.63
CA PRO A 32 4.97 -6.17 5.40
C PRO A 32 4.44 -6.04 3.97
N LEU A 33 4.86 -5.02 3.22
CA LEU A 33 4.53 -4.87 1.81
C LEU A 33 5.36 -5.84 0.94
N GLY A 34 6.61 -6.13 1.30
CA GLY A 34 7.44 -7.13 0.61
C GLY A 34 7.10 -8.57 0.99
N ASN A 35 6.57 -8.79 2.19
CA ASN A 35 6.06 -10.08 2.63
C ASN A 35 5.10 -9.91 3.81
N ILE A 36 3.81 -10.26 3.63
CA ILE A 36 2.79 -10.12 4.67
C ILE A 36 3.08 -10.94 5.93
N ILE A 37 3.93 -11.97 5.84
CA ILE A 37 4.39 -12.74 7.00
C ILE A 37 5.20 -11.84 7.98
N ALA A 38 5.83 -10.78 7.48
CA ALA A 38 6.54 -9.80 8.29
C ALA A 38 5.60 -8.87 9.08
N LEU A 39 4.29 -8.92 8.81
CA LEU A 39 3.31 -8.13 9.55
C LEU A 39 3.27 -8.60 11.02
N LYS A 40 3.78 -7.75 11.92
CA LYS A 40 3.87 -8.06 13.36
C LYS A 40 2.50 -8.24 13.99
N VAL A 41 1.54 -7.39 13.62
CA VAL A 41 0.17 -7.42 14.11
C VAL A 41 -0.78 -7.16 12.95
N GLY A 42 -1.79 -8.02 12.81
CA GLY A 42 -2.81 -7.87 11.79
C GLY A 42 -4.15 -8.51 12.19
N LEU A 43 -5.21 -8.08 11.53
CA LEU A 43 -6.56 -8.58 11.70
C LEU A 43 -7.04 -9.13 10.37
N ASP A 44 -7.20 -10.46 10.29
CA ASP A 44 -7.70 -11.15 9.10
C ASP A 44 -9.24 -11.13 9.07
N LEU A 45 -9.80 -10.59 7.98
CA LEU A 45 -11.26 -10.47 7.79
C LEU A 45 -11.90 -11.70 7.12
N SER A 46 -11.16 -12.80 6.94
CA SER A 46 -11.69 -14.04 6.35
C SER A 46 -12.96 -14.51 7.09
N ASN A 47 -12.94 -14.47 8.42
CA ASN A 47 -14.07 -14.88 9.27
C ASN A 47 -15.05 -13.75 9.62
N ALA A 48 -14.88 -12.56 9.04
CA ALA A 48 -15.83 -11.47 9.22
C ALA A 48 -17.17 -11.78 8.52
N SER A 49 -18.25 -11.17 9.00
CA SER A 49 -19.59 -11.31 8.43
C SER A 49 -19.61 -10.78 6.99
N PRO A 50 -20.31 -11.45 6.05
CA PRO A 50 -20.42 -10.98 4.67
C PRO A 50 -21.00 -9.57 4.58
N ASN A 51 -22.01 -9.27 5.39
CA ASN A 51 -22.64 -7.96 5.43
C ASN A 51 -21.68 -6.87 5.96
N GLY A 52 -20.96 -7.14 7.05
CA GLY A 52 -19.97 -6.21 7.61
C GLY A 52 -18.85 -5.92 6.62
N LYS A 53 -18.30 -6.96 5.97
CA LYS A 53 -17.31 -6.81 4.90
C LYS A 53 -17.85 -6.00 3.73
N SER A 54 -19.02 -6.35 3.20
CA SER A 54 -19.63 -5.63 2.07
C SER A 54 -19.82 -4.14 2.37
N ARG A 55 -20.27 -3.79 3.58
CA ARG A 55 -20.40 -2.39 4.01
C ARG A 55 -19.06 -1.68 4.08
N LEU A 56 -18.05 -2.29 4.71
CA LEU A 56 -16.70 -1.73 4.76
C LEU A 56 -16.13 -1.47 3.36
N LEU A 57 -16.24 -2.49 2.48
CA LEU A 57 -15.81 -2.44 1.09
C LEU A 57 -16.61 -1.43 0.26
N SER A 58 -17.82 -1.07 0.68
CA SER A 58 -18.65 -0.01 0.10
C SER A 58 -18.36 1.37 0.71
N TYR A 59 -17.23 1.53 1.39
CA TYR A 59 -16.80 2.77 2.05
C TYR A 59 -17.73 3.27 3.17
N VAL A 60 -18.57 2.37 3.70
CA VAL A 60 -19.46 2.65 4.83
C VAL A 60 -18.70 2.41 6.13
N LYS A 61 -18.90 3.29 7.12
CA LYS A 61 -18.38 3.10 8.48
C LYS A 61 -18.93 1.82 9.09
N VAL A 62 -18.06 0.99 9.66
CA VAL A 62 -18.43 -0.25 10.35
C VAL A 62 -17.70 -0.37 11.69
N SER A 63 -18.36 -0.95 12.69
CA SER A 63 -17.71 -1.28 13.97
C SER A 63 -17.25 -2.74 14.01
N LEU A 64 -16.38 -3.06 14.97
CA LEU A 64 -15.91 -4.44 15.18
C LEU A 64 -17.05 -5.46 15.38
N PRO A 65 -18.10 -5.21 16.19
CA PRO A 65 -19.23 -6.13 16.33
C PRO A 65 -20.02 -6.37 15.03
N GLN A 66 -20.05 -5.38 14.12
CA GLN A 66 -20.69 -5.55 12.82
C GLN A 66 -19.86 -6.45 11.88
N LEU A 67 -18.53 -6.36 11.98
CA LEU A 67 -17.61 -7.25 11.25
C LEU A 67 -17.57 -8.64 11.87
N PHE A 68 -17.59 -8.78 13.19
CA PHE A 68 -17.50 -10.05 13.90
C PHE A 68 -18.67 -10.21 14.88
N PRO A 69 -19.84 -10.69 14.42
CA PRO A 69 -21.01 -10.88 15.30
C PRO A 69 -20.83 -12.02 16.31
N ASN A 70 -19.95 -12.99 16.02
CA ASN A 70 -19.67 -14.10 16.93
C ASN A 70 -18.82 -13.62 18.12
N PRO A 71 -19.22 -13.82 19.39
CA PRO A 71 -18.51 -13.29 20.56
C PRO A 71 -17.05 -13.77 20.70
N THR A 72 -16.77 -15.02 20.35
CA THR A 72 -15.41 -15.59 20.42
C THR A 72 -14.51 -14.91 19.40
N LEU A 73 -14.98 -14.80 18.15
CA LEU A 73 -14.25 -14.11 17.09
C LEU A 73 -14.12 -12.62 17.36
N LEU A 74 -15.16 -11.99 17.93
CA LEU A 74 -15.15 -10.58 18.31
C LEU A 74 -14.08 -10.31 19.37
N THR A 75 -13.93 -11.19 20.35
CA THR A 75 -12.93 -11.04 21.41
C THR A 75 -11.51 -11.11 20.83
N ALA A 76 -11.25 -12.08 19.94
CA ALA A 76 -9.97 -12.18 19.24
C ALA A 76 -9.71 -10.96 18.35
N ALA A 77 -10.71 -10.57 17.54
CA ALA A 77 -10.62 -9.41 16.66
C ALA A 77 -10.40 -8.10 17.43
N LYS A 78 -11.06 -7.92 18.58
CA LYS A 78 -10.84 -6.77 19.48
C LYS A 78 -9.40 -6.72 19.97
N ARG A 79 -8.85 -7.85 20.42
CA ARG A 79 -7.46 -7.92 20.87
C ARG A 79 -6.50 -7.52 19.75
N ASP A 80 -6.66 -8.11 18.57
CA ASP A 80 -5.77 -7.86 17.43
C ASP A 80 -5.90 -6.40 16.96
N PHE A 81 -7.11 -5.85 16.92
CA PHE A 81 -7.36 -4.45 16.58
C PHE A 81 -6.71 -3.47 17.57
N LEU A 82 -6.82 -3.72 18.88
CA LEU A 82 -6.16 -2.91 19.90
C LEU A 82 -4.63 -2.93 19.75
N GLN A 83 -4.05 -4.07 19.38
CA GLN A 83 -2.63 -4.16 19.08
C GLN A 83 -2.25 -3.38 17.82
N ILE A 84 -3.09 -3.38 16.78
CA ILE A 84 -2.90 -2.55 15.58
C ILE A 84 -2.92 -1.06 15.94
N LEU A 85 -3.86 -0.62 16.79
CA LEU A 85 -3.91 0.76 17.27
C LEU A 85 -2.65 1.13 18.07
N ALA A 86 -2.18 0.23 18.94
CA ALA A 86 -0.94 0.43 19.68
C ALA A 86 0.27 0.54 18.74
N GLN A 87 0.36 -0.31 17.71
CA GLN A 87 1.40 -0.25 16.69
C GLN A 87 1.33 1.08 15.91
N ARG A 88 0.15 1.50 15.44
CA ARG A 88 -0.04 2.80 14.77
C ARG A 88 0.47 3.95 15.63
N ARG A 89 0.13 3.97 16.92
CA ARG A 89 0.58 5.03 17.85
C ARG A 89 2.09 5.00 18.07
N ALA A 90 2.70 3.82 18.09
CA ALA A 90 4.15 3.68 18.19
C ALA A 90 4.86 4.20 16.93
N GLU A 91 4.38 3.82 15.74
CA GLU A 91 4.90 4.30 14.45
C GLU A 91 4.74 5.81 14.28
N MET A 92 3.60 6.36 14.70
CA MET A 92 3.35 7.80 14.72
C MET A 92 4.33 8.55 15.63
N LYS A 93 4.65 8.01 16.81
CA LYS A 93 5.64 8.60 17.73
C LYS A 93 7.07 8.52 17.18
N GLN A 94 7.41 7.44 16.49
CA GLN A 94 8.77 7.19 15.99
C GLN A 94 9.06 7.94 14.69
N SER A 95 8.11 8.00 13.77
CA SER A 95 8.32 8.50 12.41
C SER A 95 7.50 9.74 12.05
N GLY A 96 6.59 10.18 12.94
CA GLY A 96 5.63 11.25 12.62
C GLY A 96 4.51 10.80 11.67
N TYR A 97 4.41 9.51 11.38
CA TYR A 97 3.36 8.94 10.55
C TYR A 97 2.98 7.54 11.04
N GLY A 98 1.69 7.32 11.26
CA GLY A 98 1.14 6.00 11.53
C GLY A 98 -0.18 5.85 10.79
N GLN A 99 -0.26 4.89 9.88
CA GLN A 99 -1.46 4.64 9.09
C GLN A 99 -1.86 3.17 9.20
N ILE A 100 -3.15 2.95 9.47
CA ILE A 100 -3.75 1.63 9.34
C ILE A 100 -4.24 1.49 7.90
N SER A 101 -4.01 0.32 7.33
CA SER A 101 -4.39 0.01 5.97
C SER A 101 -5.05 -1.36 5.90
N LEU A 102 -5.88 -1.54 4.87
CA LEU A 102 -6.43 -2.81 4.47
C LEU A 102 -5.65 -3.32 3.25
N ALA A 103 -4.94 -4.43 3.40
CA ALA A 103 -4.44 -5.21 2.29
C ALA A 103 -5.59 -6.02 1.67
N VAL A 104 -5.70 -5.96 0.35
CA VAL A 104 -6.66 -6.70 -0.46
C VAL A 104 -5.91 -7.53 -1.49
N GLY A 105 -6.11 -8.83 -1.41
CA GLY A 105 -5.44 -9.80 -2.26
C GLY A 105 -4.01 -10.09 -1.81
N VAL A 106 -3.63 -11.36 -1.84
CA VAL A 106 -2.25 -11.81 -1.55
C VAL A 106 -1.74 -12.65 -2.70
N ALA A 107 -0.68 -12.18 -3.35
CA ALA A 107 0.02 -12.85 -4.43
C ALA A 107 1.09 -13.81 -3.90
N ARG A 108 1.27 -14.93 -4.58
CA ARG A 108 2.36 -15.89 -4.41
C ARG A 108 2.82 -16.40 -5.77
N TRP A 109 4.08 -16.82 -5.87
CA TRP A 109 4.63 -17.45 -7.06
C TRP A 109 5.76 -18.41 -6.71
N ASN A 110 6.05 -19.33 -7.63
CA ASN A 110 7.08 -20.34 -7.43
C ASN A 110 8.48 -19.71 -7.34
N GLY A 111 9.35 -20.32 -6.54
CA GLY A 111 10.71 -19.81 -6.29
C GLY A 111 10.78 -18.66 -5.29
N SER A 112 9.65 -18.21 -4.75
CA SER A 112 9.57 -17.16 -3.72
C SER A 112 8.75 -17.63 -2.52
N SER A 113 9.29 -17.43 -1.31
CA SER A 113 8.53 -17.59 -0.06
C SER A 113 7.73 -16.33 0.31
N ARG A 114 7.78 -15.29 -0.54
CA ARG A 114 7.10 -14.02 -0.29
C ARG A 114 5.61 -14.15 -0.57
N GLN A 115 4.81 -13.68 0.37
CA GLN A 115 3.37 -13.50 0.19
C GLN A 115 3.11 -12.01 0.13
N MET A 116 2.84 -11.46 -1.05
CA MET A 116 2.78 -10.00 -1.23
C MET A 116 1.33 -9.52 -1.32
N PRO A 117 0.92 -8.52 -0.52
CA PRO A 117 -0.31 -7.79 -0.77
C PRO A 117 -0.35 -7.24 -2.20
N ILE A 118 -1.52 -7.22 -2.85
CA ILE A 118 -1.66 -6.64 -4.20
C ILE A 118 -2.15 -5.19 -4.12
N LEU A 119 -3.25 -4.97 -3.40
CA LEU A 119 -3.84 -3.65 -3.19
C LEU A 119 -3.78 -3.26 -1.73
N ILE A 120 -3.59 -1.97 -1.47
CA ILE A 120 -3.54 -1.37 -0.15
C ILE A 120 -4.53 -0.21 -0.13
N TYR A 121 -5.53 -0.28 0.75
CA TYR A 121 -6.46 0.80 1.01
C TYR A 121 -6.08 1.48 2.32
N PRO A 122 -6.03 2.82 2.38
CA PRO A 122 -5.98 3.51 3.66
C PRO A 122 -7.26 3.21 4.46
N LEU A 123 -7.11 2.98 5.76
CA LEU A 123 -8.23 2.74 6.67
C LEU A 123 -8.26 3.84 7.73
N GLU A 124 -9.36 4.61 7.71
CA GLU A 124 -9.66 5.60 8.73
C GLU A 124 -10.28 4.89 9.94
N VAL A 125 -9.77 5.21 11.14
CA VAL A 125 -10.29 4.71 12.40
C VAL A 125 -10.71 5.88 13.28
N GLU A 126 -11.98 5.87 13.67
CA GLU A 126 -12.53 6.74 14.69
C GLU A 126 -12.61 5.95 15.99
N GLU A 127 -11.71 6.28 16.93
CA GLU A 127 -11.65 5.67 18.26
C GLU A 127 -12.72 6.30 19.15
N ALA A 128 -13.50 5.47 19.84
CA ALA A 128 -14.46 5.92 20.84
C ALA A 128 -13.77 6.17 22.18
N GLU A 129 -14.26 7.14 22.96
CA GLU A 129 -13.65 7.53 24.25
C GLU A 129 -13.76 6.42 25.31
N ASP A 130 -14.88 5.69 25.34
CA ASP A 130 -15.21 4.79 26.47
C ASP A 130 -15.07 3.29 26.16
N ASP A 131 -15.31 2.87 24.91
CA ASP A 131 -15.36 1.46 24.55
C ASP A 131 -14.78 1.20 23.15
N PRO A 132 -13.66 0.48 23.03
CA PRO A 132 -13.06 0.12 21.76
C PRO A 132 -13.97 -0.73 20.84
N LEU A 133 -15.05 -1.33 21.35
CA LEU A 133 -16.04 -2.00 20.49
C LEU A 133 -16.92 -1.02 19.71
N LYS A 134 -16.97 0.25 20.13
CA LYS A 134 -17.63 1.34 19.42
C LYS A 134 -16.71 2.00 18.40
N ASP A 135 -15.42 1.66 18.36
CA ASP A 135 -14.51 2.13 17.33
C ASP A 135 -15.08 1.79 15.96
N THR A 136 -15.04 2.77 15.06
CA THR A 136 -15.50 2.58 13.69
C THR A 136 -14.35 2.69 12.71
N MET A 137 -14.41 1.84 11.69
CA MET A 137 -13.46 1.78 10.60
C MET A 137 -14.15 2.15 9.29
N LYS A 138 -13.43 2.86 8.44
CA LYS A 138 -13.89 3.24 7.10
C LYS A 138 -12.74 3.18 6.11
N LEU A 139 -12.99 2.61 4.94
CA LEU A 139 -12.00 2.65 3.86
C LEU A 139 -11.91 4.06 3.27
N GLY A 140 -10.69 4.51 3.04
CA GLY A 140 -10.41 5.64 2.18
C GLY A 140 -10.58 5.27 0.71
N ARG A 141 -10.89 6.28 -0.11
CA ARG A 141 -11.35 6.10 -1.50
C ARG A 141 -10.27 5.82 -2.53
N ARG A 142 -9.01 6.07 -2.19
CA ARG A 142 -7.89 5.93 -3.12
C ARG A 142 -7.06 4.72 -2.73
N PRO A 143 -7.37 3.52 -3.25
CA PRO A 143 -6.44 2.41 -3.14
C PRO A 143 -5.15 2.72 -3.87
N MET A 144 -4.09 2.09 -3.40
CA MET A 144 -2.81 2.04 -4.08
C MET A 144 -2.44 0.58 -4.29
N ILE A 145 -1.72 0.32 -5.36
CA ILE A 145 -1.13 -0.99 -5.59
C ILE A 145 0.10 -1.06 -4.73
N ASN A 146 0.36 -2.22 -4.16
CA ASN A 146 1.57 -2.43 -3.42
C ASN A 146 2.80 -2.16 -4.32
N PRO A 147 3.60 -1.12 -4.03
CA PRO A 147 4.77 -0.81 -4.85
C PRO A 147 5.86 -1.88 -4.75
N SER A 148 5.94 -2.61 -3.64
CA SER A 148 6.86 -3.74 -3.50
C SER A 148 6.44 -4.92 -4.40
N PHE A 149 5.14 -5.09 -4.64
CA PHE A 149 4.64 -6.06 -5.63
C PHE A 149 5.02 -5.64 -7.06
N LEU A 150 4.78 -4.39 -7.44
CA LEU A 150 5.17 -3.86 -8.76
C LEU A 150 6.68 -3.98 -9.01
N SER A 151 7.48 -3.61 -8.00
CA SER A 151 8.93 -3.72 -8.08
C SER A 151 9.36 -5.18 -8.25
N ALA A 152 8.72 -6.13 -7.56
CA ALA A 152 9.02 -7.55 -7.73
C ALA A 152 8.66 -8.04 -9.13
N MET A 153 7.51 -7.65 -9.68
CA MET A 153 7.12 -8.01 -11.05
C MET A 153 8.14 -7.49 -12.08
N ARG A 154 8.61 -6.26 -11.90
CA ARG A 154 9.61 -5.66 -12.80
C ARG A 154 10.99 -6.29 -12.63
N SER A 155 11.49 -6.40 -11.41
CA SER A 155 12.86 -6.87 -11.14
C SER A 155 13.02 -8.37 -11.34
N ASP A 156 12.04 -9.17 -10.92
CA ASP A 156 12.15 -10.63 -10.94
C ASP A 156 11.72 -11.21 -12.30
N PHE A 157 10.82 -10.53 -13.04
CA PHE A 157 10.22 -11.05 -14.28
C PHE A 157 10.28 -10.11 -15.48
N GLY A 158 10.76 -8.87 -15.32
CA GLY A 158 10.80 -7.89 -16.42
C GLY A 158 9.43 -7.39 -16.86
N ILE A 159 8.40 -7.54 -16.03
CA ILE A 159 7.02 -7.18 -16.38
C ILE A 159 6.73 -5.76 -15.91
N GLU A 160 6.32 -4.89 -16.83
CA GLU A 160 5.74 -3.59 -16.52
C GLU A 160 4.21 -3.69 -16.57
N PHE A 161 3.56 -3.56 -15.41
CA PHE A 161 2.10 -3.54 -15.33
C PHE A 161 1.57 -2.13 -15.56
N ASP A 162 0.81 -1.96 -16.66
CA ASP A 162 -0.03 -0.79 -16.83
C ASP A 162 -1.25 -0.92 -15.93
N PHE A 163 -1.33 -0.04 -14.95
CA PHE A 163 -2.39 -0.06 -13.97
C PHE A 163 -3.65 0.68 -14.38
N SER A 164 -3.57 1.52 -15.41
CA SER A 164 -4.70 2.31 -15.87
C SER A 164 -5.84 1.45 -16.42
N SER A 165 -5.52 0.29 -17.00
CA SER A 165 -6.49 -0.70 -17.49
C SER A 165 -7.17 -1.47 -16.35
N LEU A 166 -6.44 -1.76 -15.26
CA LEU A 166 -6.94 -2.51 -14.12
C LEU A 166 -7.71 -1.65 -13.11
N GLU A 167 -7.46 -0.33 -13.07
CA GLU A 167 -8.23 0.60 -12.25
C GLU A 167 -9.73 0.59 -12.61
N GLN A 168 -10.08 0.41 -13.89
CA GLN A 168 -11.47 0.27 -14.33
C GLN A 168 -12.17 -0.95 -13.71
N ASN A 169 -11.40 -2.00 -13.40
CA ASN A 169 -11.92 -3.22 -12.79
C ASN A 169 -12.08 -3.10 -11.27
N LEU A 170 -11.48 -2.10 -10.62
CA LEU A 170 -11.75 -1.82 -9.20
C LEU A 170 -13.22 -1.44 -8.98
N ASP A 171 -13.84 -0.77 -9.95
CA ASP A 171 -15.26 -0.41 -9.93
C ASP A 171 -16.17 -1.63 -10.11
N LEU A 172 -15.72 -2.66 -10.83
CA LEU A 172 -16.45 -3.92 -11.03
C LEU A 172 -16.44 -4.81 -9.78
N GLY A 173 -15.42 -4.66 -8.93
CA GLY A 173 -15.34 -5.33 -7.64
C GLY A 173 -13.96 -5.91 -7.35
N ARG A 174 -13.57 -5.88 -6.07
CA ARG A 174 -12.22 -6.25 -5.62
C ARG A 174 -11.88 -7.72 -5.87
N ASP A 175 -12.82 -8.64 -5.68
CA ASP A 175 -12.59 -10.07 -5.95
C ASP A 175 -12.37 -10.35 -7.44
N GLN A 176 -13.12 -9.65 -8.30
CA GLN A 176 -12.96 -9.73 -9.74
C GLN A 176 -11.62 -9.16 -10.19
N PHE A 177 -11.22 -8.02 -9.63
CA PHE A 177 -9.88 -7.45 -9.82
C PHE A 177 -8.79 -8.46 -9.45
N ILE A 178 -8.87 -9.09 -8.27
CA ILE A 178 -7.86 -10.08 -7.83
C ILE A 178 -7.82 -11.31 -8.75
N SER A 179 -8.99 -11.77 -9.19
CA SER A 179 -9.09 -12.90 -10.14
C SER A 179 -8.45 -12.55 -11.49
N GLN A 180 -8.67 -11.33 -11.97
CA GLN A 180 -8.09 -10.84 -13.23
C GLN A 180 -6.56 -10.72 -13.12
N VAL A 181 -6.04 -10.15 -12.03
CA VAL A 181 -4.60 -10.10 -11.75
C VAL A 181 -4.02 -11.51 -11.70
N SER A 182 -4.70 -12.46 -11.04
CA SER A 182 -4.26 -13.86 -11.01
C SER A 182 -4.15 -14.48 -12.39
N LYS A 183 -5.09 -14.14 -13.30
CA LYS A 183 -5.10 -14.64 -14.67
C LYS A 183 -3.99 -14.00 -15.51
N GLU A 184 -3.96 -12.68 -15.59
CA GLU A 184 -3.01 -11.94 -16.44
C GLU A 184 -1.56 -12.18 -16.03
N VAL A 185 -1.26 -12.09 -14.74
CA VAL A 185 0.11 -12.37 -14.25
C VAL A 185 0.43 -13.86 -14.38
N GLY A 186 -0.55 -14.74 -14.17
CA GLY A 186 -0.38 -16.19 -14.29
C GLY A 186 -0.03 -16.68 -15.69
N GLU A 187 -0.38 -15.93 -16.74
CA GLU A 187 0.05 -16.22 -18.11
C GLU A 187 1.55 -15.92 -18.33
N MET A 188 2.15 -15.04 -17.52
CA MET A 188 3.54 -14.59 -17.66
C MET A 188 4.48 -15.16 -16.58
N VAL A 189 3.96 -15.43 -15.38
CA VAL A 189 4.74 -15.84 -14.21
C VAL A 189 4.33 -17.25 -13.78
N TYR A 190 5.27 -18.17 -13.90
CA TYR A 190 5.04 -19.58 -13.57
C TYR A 190 4.67 -19.78 -12.09
N GLY A 191 3.54 -20.45 -11.85
CA GLY A 191 3.04 -20.74 -10.51
C GLY A 191 2.50 -19.52 -9.78
N PHE A 192 2.25 -18.41 -10.47
CA PHE A 192 1.58 -17.27 -9.87
C PHE A 192 0.16 -17.60 -9.47
N SER A 193 -0.24 -17.13 -8.29
CA SER A 193 -1.61 -17.18 -7.79
C SER A 193 -1.89 -15.97 -6.92
N ALA A 194 -3.11 -15.44 -7.02
CA ALA A 194 -3.59 -14.40 -6.12
C ALA A 194 -4.86 -14.86 -5.39
N GLU A 195 -4.82 -14.83 -4.06
CA GLU A 195 -5.96 -15.17 -3.22
C GLU A 195 -6.66 -13.91 -2.74
N SER A 196 -8.00 -13.88 -2.77
CA SER A 196 -8.76 -12.79 -2.17
C SER A 196 -8.75 -12.90 -0.64
N ARG A 197 -7.74 -12.30 -0.04
CA ARG A 197 -7.59 -12.15 1.42
C ARG A 197 -7.64 -10.67 1.79
N PHE A 198 -8.26 -10.38 2.93
CA PHE A 198 -8.50 -9.04 3.43
C PHE A 198 -7.88 -8.91 4.81
N ILE A 199 -6.79 -8.18 4.94
CA ILE A 199 -6.00 -8.12 6.17
C ILE A 199 -5.79 -6.67 6.56
N VAL A 200 -6.24 -6.29 7.76
CA VAL A 200 -6.03 -4.96 8.32
C VAL A 200 -4.75 -4.95 9.14
N GLY A 201 -3.93 -3.91 9.00
CA GLY A 201 -2.69 -3.76 9.75
C GLY A 201 -1.94 -2.47 9.41
N CYS A 202 -0.79 -2.27 10.05
CA CYS A 202 0.12 -1.17 9.72
C CYS A 202 1.12 -1.67 8.66
N PHE A 203 0.78 -1.46 7.38
CA PHE A 203 1.61 -1.89 6.25
C PHE A 203 2.53 -0.78 5.75
N ILE A 204 2.06 0.46 5.84
CA ILE A 204 2.68 1.59 5.16
C ILE A 204 3.72 2.20 6.10
N ASN A 205 4.99 1.92 5.80
CA ASN A 205 6.08 2.77 6.23
C ASN A 205 6.17 3.97 5.25
N PRO A 206 6.16 5.23 5.72
CA PRO A 206 6.32 6.43 4.89
C PRO A 206 7.44 6.31 3.85
N ALA A 207 8.55 5.68 4.23
CA ALA A 207 9.69 5.51 3.36
C ALA A 207 9.36 4.70 2.09
N VAL A 208 8.42 3.76 2.13
CA VAL A 208 8.02 2.96 0.97
C VAL A 208 7.15 3.76 0.00
N ILE A 209 6.28 4.64 0.51
CA ILE A 209 5.49 5.56 -0.34
C ILE A 209 6.38 6.65 -0.93
N ILE A 210 7.25 7.24 -0.12
CA ILE A 210 8.21 8.24 -0.59
C ILE A 210 9.14 7.60 -1.63
N ARG A 211 9.60 6.36 -1.43
CA ARG A 211 10.38 5.59 -2.43
C ARG A 211 9.63 5.46 -3.74
N ASP A 212 8.42 4.90 -3.73
CA ASP A 212 7.66 4.68 -4.96
C ASP A 212 7.40 5.99 -5.70
N ARG A 213 7.01 7.04 -4.97
CA ARG A 213 6.77 8.36 -5.57
C ARG A 213 8.05 9.00 -6.09
N ALA A 214 9.16 8.84 -5.37
CA ALA A 214 10.48 9.25 -5.84
C ALA A 214 10.87 8.47 -7.09
N SER A 215 10.83 7.14 -7.09
CA SER A 215 11.16 6.28 -8.23
C SER A 215 10.37 6.65 -9.48
N ARG A 216 9.05 6.84 -9.38
CA ARG A 216 8.22 7.31 -10.50
C ARG A 216 8.62 8.71 -10.98
N LEU A 217 8.99 9.60 -10.06
CA LEU A 217 9.51 10.92 -10.40
C LEU A 217 10.86 10.81 -11.13
N LEU A 218 11.79 9.97 -10.65
CA LEU A 218 13.07 9.72 -11.32
C LEU A 218 12.84 9.18 -12.74
N GLU A 219 11.98 8.17 -12.91
CA GLU A 219 11.63 7.58 -14.20
C GLU A 219 10.99 8.60 -15.15
N SER A 220 10.06 9.43 -14.64
CA SER A 220 9.44 10.51 -15.42
C SER A 220 10.46 11.56 -15.88
N VAL A 221 11.46 11.83 -15.05
CA VAL A 221 12.54 12.80 -15.33
C VAL A 221 13.53 12.23 -16.33
N GLU A 222 13.92 10.96 -16.18
CA GLU A 222 14.76 10.22 -17.13
C GLU A 222 14.07 10.07 -18.49
N ALA A 223 12.74 9.89 -18.51
CA ALA A 223 11.92 9.86 -19.72
C ALA A 223 11.60 11.26 -20.30
N GLY A 224 12.07 12.35 -19.67
CA GLY A 224 11.85 13.73 -20.13
C GLY A 224 10.42 14.26 -20.00
N LYS A 225 9.56 13.59 -19.22
CA LYS A 225 8.11 13.88 -19.09
C LYS A 225 7.74 14.77 -17.89
N CYS A 226 8.71 15.18 -17.06
CA CYS A 226 8.47 16.00 -15.88
C CYS A 226 8.84 17.48 -16.10
N GLU A 227 7.91 18.40 -15.82
CA GLU A 227 8.23 19.82 -15.68
C GLU A 227 9.13 20.04 -14.45
N VAL A 228 10.23 20.76 -14.66
CA VAL A 228 11.31 21.04 -13.70
C VAL A 228 10.84 21.59 -12.34
N LYS A 229 9.63 22.16 -12.29
CA LYS A 229 9.04 22.79 -11.11
C LYS A 229 8.67 21.80 -10.00
N ILE A 230 8.11 20.64 -10.34
CA ILE A 230 7.64 19.64 -9.35
C ILE A 230 8.83 19.02 -8.59
N LEU A 231 9.92 18.74 -9.30
CA LEU A 231 11.19 18.28 -8.72
C LEU A 231 11.79 19.30 -7.74
N ARG A 232 11.76 20.59 -8.12
CA ARG A 232 12.30 21.67 -7.29
C ARG A 232 11.49 21.82 -5.99
N ASP A 233 10.15 21.81 -6.08
CA ASP A 233 9.29 21.96 -4.90
C ASP A 233 9.46 20.79 -3.91
N PHE A 234 9.65 19.56 -4.41
CA PHE A 234 9.94 18.38 -3.58
C PHE A 234 11.30 18.48 -2.86
N LEU A 235 12.36 18.92 -3.56
CA LEU A 235 13.71 19.05 -2.97
C LEU A 235 13.82 20.22 -1.98
N GLU A 236 13.01 21.26 -2.15
CA GLU A 236 12.95 22.42 -1.25
C GLU A 236 12.10 22.16 0.01
N GLY A 237 11.57 20.94 0.20
CA GLY A 237 10.76 20.58 1.36
C GLY A 237 9.44 21.33 1.44
N LYS A 238 8.96 21.89 0.32
CA LYS A 238 7.64 22.53 0.25
C LYS A 238 6.60 21.42 0.19
N GLU A 239 5.59 21.48 1.06
CA GLU A 239 4.43 20.60 0.97
C GLU A 239 3.85 20.68 -0.45
N VAL A 240 3.96 19.59 -1.22
CA VAL A 240 3.18 19.40 -2.44
C VAL A 240 1.76 18.99 -2.02
N LEU A 241 1.11 19.87 -1.25
CA LEU A 241 -0.32 19.80 -0.99
C LEU A 241 -1.00 20.70 -2.01
N GLN A 242 -1.81 20.07 -2.85
CA GLN A 242 -2.80 20.68 -3.74
C GLN A 242 -2.25 21.59 -4.84
N ARG A 243 -2.12 21.02 -6.04
CA ARG A 243 -2.86 21.49 -7.24
C ARG A 243 -2.54 20.60 -8.43
N THR A 244 -3.48 19.72 -8.73
CA THR A 244 -3.85 19.43 -10.12
C THR A 244 -5.31 19.02 -10.07
N VAL A 245 -6.15 20.05 -9.93
CA VAL A 245 -7.47 20.08 -10.56
C VAL A 245 -7.21 20.90 -11.80
N ASP A 246 -7.13 20.21 -12.94
CA ASP A 246 -8.13 20.29 -14.01
C ASP A 246 -8.05 18.99 -14.83
#